data_AF-A0A1J4V0Y0-F1
#
_entry.id   AF-A0A1J4V0Y0-F1
#
_cell.length_a   1.000
_cell.length_b   1.000
_cell.length_c   1.000
_cell.angle_alpha   90.00
_cell.angle_beta   90.00
_cell.angle_gamma   90.00
#
_symmetry.space_group_name_H-M   'P 1'
#
loop_
_entity.id
_entity.type
_entity.pdbx_description
1 polymer ?
#
loop_
_entity_poly.entity_id
_entity_poly.type
_entity_poly.pdbx_seq_one_letter_code
_entity_poly.pdbx_strand_id
1 'polypeptide(L)'
;MTKSDSTESPSPTNIIKKLTAIIIKGNPKFIDHNIKADKFYKSIKNFLEALGYEAKFNNGEPYTSPEKADLWIGHSRGYLRLRFALKGTHILAFGSSSKNAINHPKDNSVKIAYPSDVLPNEFHYVFTKKMREAILAQSF
;
A
#
# COMPACT_ATOMS: atom_id res chain seq x y z
N MET A 1 51.86 -14.39 38.02
CA MET A 1 50.78 -13.39 38.04
C MET A 1 50.19 -13.32 36.63
N THR A 2 49.14 -14.10 36.39
CA THR A 2 48.40 -14.15 35.12
C THR A 2 47.35 -13.04 35.13
N LYS A 3 47.44 -12.10 34.18
CA LYS A 3 46.33 -11.19 33.86
C LYS A 3 45.44 -11.92 32.85
N SER A 4 44.24 -12.31 33.28
CA SER A 4 43.18 -12.77 32.40
C SER A 4 42.54 -11.53 31.76
N ASP A 5 42.74 -11.40 30.46
CA ASP A 5 42.07 -10.41 29.62
C ASP A 5 40.67 -10.96 29.29
N SER A 6 39.64 -10.37 29.89
CA SER A 6 38.24 -10.74 29.65
C SER A 6 37.72 -9.94 28.46
N THR A 7 37.73 -10.56 27.28
CA THR A 7 37.04 -10.05 26.10
C THR A 7 35.53 -10.28 26.27
N GLU A 8 34.78 -9.24 26.64
CA GLU A 8 33.32 -9.25 26.51
C GLU A 8 32.95 -9.20 25.02
N SER A 9 32.32 -10.26 24.53
CA SER A 9 31.72 -10.30 23.19
C SER A 9 30.48 -9.38 23.13
N PRO A 10 30.30 -8.57 22.07
CA PRO A 10 29.10 -7.74 21.94
C PRO A 10 27.84 -8.61 21.80
N SER A 11 26.82 -8.26 22.58
CA SER A 11 25.51 -8.92 22.58
C SER A 11 24.81 -8.83 21.22
N PRO A 12 23.99 -9.83 20.83
CA PRO A 12 23.33 -9.84 19.52
C PRO A 12 22.31 -8.71 19.44
N THR A 13 22.58 -7.72 18.58
CA THR A 13 21.63 -6.67 18.23
C THR A 13 20.38 -7.33 17.65
N ASN A 14 19.25 -7.22 18.36
CA ASN A 14 17.94 -7.61 17.85
C ASN A 14 17.64 -6.74 16.62
N ILE A 15 17.86 -7.27 15.41
CA ILE A 15 17.47 -6.58 14.17
C ILE A 15 15.95 -6.65 14.10
N ILE A 16 15.28 -5.57 14.55
CA ILE A 16 13.83 -5.43 14.37
C ILE A 16 13.58 -5.38 12.87
N LYS A 17 13.04 -6.48 12.33
CA LYS A 17 12.66 -6.56 10.92
C LYS A 17 11.57 -5.51 10.65
N LYS A 18 11.87 -4.55 9.78
CA LYS A 18 10.92 -3.53 9.37
C LYS A 18 9.77 -4.17 8.57
N LEU A 19 8.53 -3.81 8.89
CA LEU A 19 7.37 -4.21 8.10
C LEU A 19 7.46 -3.59 6.70
N THR A 20 6.94 -4.27 5.70
CA THR A 20 7.01 -3.88 4.29
C THR A 20 5.61 -3.67 3.73
N ALA A 21 5.45 -2.67 2.87
CA ALA A 21 4.17 -2.39 2.21
C ALA A 21 4.35 -2.09 0.72
N ILE A 22 3.45 -2.62 -0.12
CA ILE A 22 3.37 -2.29 -1.55
C ILE A 22 2.09 -1.52 -1.84
N ILE A 23 2.25 -0.33 -2.41
CA ILE A 23 1.16 0.50 -2.92
C ILE A 23 1.06 0.25 -4.43
N ILE A 24 0.04 -0.50 -4.83
CA ILE A 24 -0.21 -0.89 -6.21
C ILE A 24 -1.09 0.17 -6.87
N LYS A 25 -0.49 0.88 -7.81
CA LYS A 25 -1.12 2.00 -8.52
C LYS A 25 -2.23 1.54 -9.47
N GLY A 26 -3.11 2.48 -9.77
CA GLY A 26 -4.26 2.34 -10.67
C GLY A 26 -3.89 2.40 -12.15
N ASN A 27 -4.88 2.68 -12.99
CA ASN A 27 -4.69 2.75 -14.45
C ASN A 27 -3.79 3.95 -14.84
N PRO A 28 -2.61 3.73 -15.47
CA PRO A 28 -1.69 4.79 -15.92
C PRO A 28 -2.39 5.90 -16.72
N LYS A 29 -3.38 5.53 -17.56
CA LYS A 29 -4.24 6.47 -18.33
C LYS A 29 -4.80 7.63 -17.50
N PHE A 30 -5.08 7.42 -16.21
CA PHE A 30 -5.70 8.42 -15.34
C PHE A 30 -4.76 8.96 -14.25
N ILE A 31 -3.59 8.36 -14.04
CA ILE A 31 -2.70 8.70 -12.93
C ILE A 31 -1.37 9.31 -13.40
N ASP A 32 -0.94 9.04 -14.63
CA ASP A 32 0.27 9.64 -15.16
C ASP A 32 0.04 11.14 -15.36
N HIS A 33 1.00 11.95 -14.90
CA HIS A 33 0.93 13.42 -14.91
C HIS A 33 -0.31 14.00 -14.17
N ASN A 34 -0.88 13.27 -13.21
CA ASN A 34 -2.02 13.71 -12.43
C ASN A 34 -1.60 14.11 -11.00
N ILE A 35 -1.52 15.42 -10.74
CA ILE A 35 -1.09 15.96 -9.44
C ILE A 35 -1.97 15.50 -8.26
N LYS A 36 -3.26 15.24 -8.49
CA LYS A 36 -4.16 14.72 -7.45
C LYS A 36 -3.79 13.27 -7.12
N ALA A 37 -3.54 12.45 -8.13
CA ALA A 37 -3.09 11.07 -7.95
C ALA A 37 -1.72 11.00 -7.26
N ASP A 38 -0.77 11.85 -7.65
CA ASP A 38 0.55 11.93 -7.01
C ASP A 38 0.43 12.27 -5.52
N LYS A 39 -0.39 13.28 -5.19
CA LYS A 39 -0.66 13.65 -3.80
C LYS A 39 -1.30 12.50 -3.02
N PHE A 40 -2.24 11.78 -3.62
CA PHE A 40 -2.90 10.62 -3.02
C PHE A 40 -1.90 9.52 -2.67
N TYR A 41 -1.11 9.06 -3.65
CA TYR A 41 -0.13 7.99 -3.43
C TYR A 41 0.97 8.39 -2.45
N LYS A 42 1.46 9.64 -2.53
CA LYS A 42 2.43 10.18 -1.58
C LYS A 42 1.87 10.24 -0.16
N SER A 43 0.59 10.60 0.00
CA SER A 43 -0.05 10.64 1.32
C SER A 43 -0.16 9.25 1.95
N ILE A 44 -0.48 8.22 1.16
CA ILE A 44 -0.50 6.82 1.63
C ILE A 44 0.91 6.38 2.04
N LYS A 45 1.90 6.63 1.16
CA LYS A 45 3.30 6.25 1.42
C LYS A 45 3.83 6.89 2.70
N ASN A 46 3.68 8.21 2.83
CA ASN A 46 4.12 8.96 4.01
C ASN A 46 3.44 8.44 5.29
N PHE A 47 2.16 8.10 5.22
CA PHE A 47 1.44 7.58 6.38
C PHE A 47 1.95 6.19 6.79
N LEU A 48 2.17 5.29 5.84
CA LEU A 48 2.78 3.97 6.09
C LEU A 48 4.18 4.09 6.68
N GLU A 49 5.00 5.00 6.13
CA GLU A 49 6.37 5.22 6.63
C GLU A 49 6.39 5.82 8.03
N ALA A 50 5.44 6.70 8.37
CA ALA A 50 5.27 7.22 9.74
C ALA A 50 4.87 6.11 10.74
N LEU A 51 4.24 5.04 10.26
CA LEU A 51 3.94 3.83 11.06
C LEU A 51 5.11 2.83 11.10
N GLY A 52 6.24 3.16 10.48
CA GLY A 52 7.43 2.31 10.48
C GLY A 52 7.50 1.28 9.35
N TYR A 53 6.61 1.32 8.36
CA TYR A 53 6.74 0.46 7.17
C TYR A 53 7.85 0.95 6.23
N GLU A 54 8.47 0.03 5.51
CA GLU A 54 9.16 0.29 4.25
C GLU A 54 8.13 0.18 3.12
N ALA A 55 7.70 1.33 2.58
CA ALA A 55 6.63 1.39 1.59
C ALA A 55 7.17 1.65 0.18
N LYS A 56 6.80 0.81 -0.79
CA LYS A 56 7.18 0.95 -2.21
C LYS A 56 5.97 1.11 -3.12
N PHE A 57 6.17 1.74 -4.26
CA PHE A 57 5.16 1.80 -5.33
C PHE A 57 5.34 0.63 -6.29
N ASN A 58 4.21 0.11 -6.78
CA ASN A 58 4.15 -0.84 -7.89
C ASN A 58 3.19 -0.27 -8.95
N ASN A 59 3.60 -0.26 -10.22
CA ASN A 59 2.78 0.36 -11.29
C ASN A 59 1.56 -0.47 -11.71
N GLY A 60 1.36 -1.67 -11.15
CA GLY A 60 0.14 -2.43 -11.32
C GLY A 60 -0.01 -3.06 -12.70
N GLU A 61 1.10 -3.53 -13.29
CA GLU A 61 1.10 -4.25 -14.57
C GLU A 61 0.05 -5.39 -14.54
N PRO A 62 -0.76 -5.57 -15.59
CA PRO A 62 -1.74 -6.66 -15.64
C PRO A 62 -1.09 -8.04 -15.48
N TYR A 63 -1.76 -8.97 -14.79
CA TYR A 63 -1.38 -10.39 -14.67
C TYR A 63 0.00 -10.77 -14.07
N THR A 64 0.88 -9.84 -13.72
CA THR A 64 2.11 -10.02 -12.87
C THR A 64 1.86 -10.31 -11.36
N SER A 65 2.86 -10.39 -10.49
CA SER A 65 2.65 -10.35 -9.04
C SER A 65 3.51 -9.23 -8.46
N PRO A 66 2.98 -8.36 -7.58
CA PRO A 66 3.82 -7.47 -6.81
C PRO A 66 4.85 -8.23 -5.96
N GLU A 67 5.90 -7.52 -5.53
CA GLU A 67 6.87 -8.02 -4.55
C GLU A 67 6.18 -8.48 -3.27
N LYS A 68 6.73 -9.51 -2.62
CA LYS A 68 6.25 -9.96 -1.31
C LYS A 68 6.36 -8.81 -0.31
N ALA A 69 5.28 -8.57 0.44
CA ALA A 69 5.27 -7.63 1.53
C ALA A 69 4.26 -8.06 2.61
N ASP A 70 4.30 -7.41 3.76
CA ASP A 70 3.38 -7.68 4.86
C ASP A 70 1.99 -7.06 4.57
N LEU A 71 1.94 -5.95 3.83
CA LEU A 71 0.72 -5.26 3.42
C LEU A 71 0.73 -4.89 1.93
N TRP A 72 -0.34 -5.19 1.20
CA TRP A 72 -0.62 -4.67 -0.13
C TRP A 72 -1.83 -3.75 -0.13
N ILE A 73 -1.69 -2.59 -0.77
CA ILE A 73 -2.79 -1.65 -1.00
C ILE A 73 -3.00 -1.51 -2.49
N GLY A 74 -4.13 -2.00 -2.99
CA GLY A 74 -4.51 -1.89 -4.40
C GLY A 74 -5.46 -0.72 -4.62
N HIS A 75 -5.03 0.29 -5.39
CA HIS A 75 -5.87 1.44 -5.74
C HIS A 75 -6.44 1.31 -7.16
N SER A 76 -7.73 1.63 -7.34
CA SER A 76 -8.38 1.58 -8.66
C SER A 76 -8.07 0.24 -9.31
N ARG A 77 -7.74 0.19 -10.61
CA ARG A 77 -7.38 -1.06 -11.31
C ARG A 77 -6.31 -1.92 -10.61
N GLY A 78 -5.43 -1.32 -9.79
CA GLY A 78 -4.44 -2.04 -9.00
C GLY A 78 -5.06 -3.06 -8.02
N TYR A 79 -6.32 -2.90 -7.62
CA TYR A 79 -7.00 -3.86 -6.74
C TYR A 79 -7.09 -5.27 -7.35
N LEU A 80 -7.12 -5.39 -8.68
CA LEU A 80 -7.19 -6.68 -9.38
C LEU A 80 -5.96 -7.56 -9.09
N ARG A 81 -4.90 -6.96 -8.57
CA ARG A 81 -3.62 -7.60 -8.25
C ARG A 81 -3.62 -8.24 -6.86
N LEU A 82 -4.57 -7.82 -6.00
CA LEU A 82 -4.70 -8.35 -4.64
C LEU A 82 -5.04 -9.84 -4.61
N ARG A 83 -5.65 -10.38 -5.67
CA ARG A 83 -5.93 -11.82 -5.81
C ARG A 83 -4.67 -12.70 -5.88
N PHE A 84 -3.50 -12.10 -6.11
CA PHE A 84 -2.21 -12.80 -6.17
C PHE A 84 -1.41 -12.70 -4.86
N ALA A 85 -1.99 -12.09 -3.82
CA ALA A 85 -1.34 -11.94 -2.54
C ALA A 85 -1.06 -13.32 -1.92
N LEU A 86 0.16 -13.50 -1.43
CA LEU A 86 0.57 -14.74 -0.75
C LEU A 86 -0.18 -14.86 0.59
N LYS A 87 -0.39 -16.10 1.05
CA LYS A 87 -0.98 -16.36 2.37
C LYS A 87 -0.20 -15.59 3.46
N GLY A 88 -0.91 -14.88 4.32
CA GLY A 88 -0.34 -14.02 5.36
C GLY A 88 -0.07 -12.57 4.93
N THR A 89 -0.28 -12.23 3.65
CA THR A 89 -0.24 -10.83 3.19
C THR A 89 -1.58 -10.16 3.51
N HIS A 90 -1.54 -9.04 4.23
CA HIS A 90 -2.73 -8.20 4.43
C HIS A 90 -3.05 -7.46 3.13
N ILE A 91 -4.34 -7.37 2.76
CA ILE A 91 -4.76 -6.69 1.53
C ILE A 91 -5.83 -5.63 1.82
N LEU A 92 -5.65 -4.45 1.22
CA LEU A 92 -6.64 -3.38 1.24
C LEU A 92 -6.92 -2.91 -0.19
N ALA A 93 -8.20 -2.77 -0.54
CA ALA A 93 -8.62 -2.20 -1.81
C ALA A 93 -9.14 -0.78 -1.59
N PHE A 94 -8.57 0.20 -2.28
CA PHE A 94 -8.99 1.61 -2.22
C PHE A 94 -9.49 2.08 -3.58
N GLY A 95 -10.50 2.95 -3.58
CA GLY A 95 -10.99 3.61 -4.80
C GLY A 95 -11.28 2.60 -5.91
N SER A 96 -12.04 1.54 -5.65
CA SER A 96 -12.34 0.52 -6.65
C SER A 96 -13.77 0.01 -6.58
N SER A 97 -14.18 -0.71 -7.62
CA SER A 97 -15.50 -1.36 -7.70
C SER A 97 -15.59 -2.66 -6.91
N SER A 98 -14.52 -3.08 -6.21
CA SER A 98 -14.57 -4.27 -5.35
C SER A 98 -15.59 -4.09 -4.23
N LYS A 99 -16.35 -5.15 -3.92
CA LYS A 99 -17.34 -5.16 -2.82
C LYS A 99 -16.77 -4.69 -1.49
N ASN A 100 -15.50 -5.01 -1.23
CA ASN A 100 -14.81 -4.68 0.02
C ASN A 100 -13.89 -3.46 -0.12
N ALA A 101 -14.01 -2.69 -1.19
CA ALA A 101 -13.20 -1.49 -1.38
C ALA A 101 -13.59 -0.39 -0.39
N ILE A 102 -12.58 0.30 0.12
CA ILE A 102 -12.75 1.50 0.92
C ILE A 102 -12.66 2.69 -0.03
N ASN A 103 -13.80 3.31 -0.28
CA ASN A 103 -13.94 4.42 -1.22
C ASN A 103 -14.29 5.71 -0.46
N HIS A 104 -13.90 6.86 -1.02
CA HIS A 104 -14.43 8.13 -0.55
C HIS A 104 -15.95 8.16 -0.80
N PRO A 105 -16.80 8.72 0.08
CA PRO A 105 -18.26 8.67 -0.09
C PRO A 105 -18.79 9.30 -1.39
N LYS A 106 -18.06 10.28 -1.92
CA LYS A 106 -18.33 10.97 -3.20
C LYS A 106 -17.54 10.40 -4.40
N ASP A 107 -16.77 9.33 -4.21
CA ASP A 107 -16.02 8.69 -5.28
C ASP A 107 -16.97 7.97 -6.26
N ASN A 108 -16.67 8.06 -7.55
CA ASN A 108 -17.39 7.34 -8.60
C ASN A 108 -16.83 5.95 -8.92
N SER A 109 -15.87 5.43 -8.14
CA SER A 109 -15.24 4.11 -8.29
C SER A 109 -16.20 2.94 -8.56
N VAL A 110 -17.40 2.96 -8.00
CA VAL A 110 -18.41 1.91 -8.26
C VAL A 110 -18.84 1.85 -9.73
N LYS A 111 -18.70 2.95 -10.47
CA LYS A 111 -18.96 3.07 -11.91
C LYS A 111 -17.72 2.79 -12.76
N ILE A 112 -16.55 2.63 -12.14
CA ILE A 112 -15.27 2.38 -12.79
C ILE A 112 -14.99 0.88 -12.66
N ALA A 113 -15.68 0.07 -13.46
CA ALA A 113 -15.50 -1.38 -13.50
C ALA A 113 -14.85 -1.84 -14.81
N TYR A 114 -13.78 -2.65 -14.71
CA TYR A 114 -13.06 -3.24 -15.85
C TYR A 114 -12.60 -2.16 -16.87
N PRO A 115 -11.96 -2.43 -18.04
CA PRO A 115 -11.48 -1.31 -18.87
C PRO A 115 -12.66 -0.40 -19.19
N SER A 116 -12.62 0.78 -18.59
CA SER A 116 -13.70 1.73 -18.56
C SER A 116 -13.10 3.08 -18.85
N ASP A 117 -13.73 3.80 -19.76
CA ASP A 117 -13.40 5.18 -20.08
C ASP A 117 -14.08 6.17 -19.13
N VAL A 118 -14.75 5.67 -18.09
CA VAL A 118 -15.31 6.51 -17.03
C VAL A 118 -14.15 7.19 -16.30
N LEU A 119 -14.08 8.51 -16.47
CA LEU A 119 -13.08 9.35 -15.82
C LEU A 119 -13.29 9.32 -14.29
N PRO A 120 -12.25 8.99 -13.50
CA PRO A 120 -12.33 9.13 -12.05
C PRO A 120 -12.54 10.60 -11.67
N ASN A 121 -13.48 10.85 -10.76
CA ASN A 121 -13.67 12.20 -10.23
C ASN A 121 -12.56 12.55 -9.23
N GLU A 122 -12.53 13.79 -8.76
CA GLU A 122 -11.45 14.23 -7.87
C GLU A 122 -11.43 13.52 -6.51
N PHE A 123 -12.57 13.01 -6.05
CA PHE A 123 -12.68 12.28 -4.78
C PHE A 123 -12.03 10.91 -4.82
N HIS A 124 -11.80 10.37 -6.02
CA HIS A 124 -11.04 9.14 -6.24
C HIS A 124 -9.61 9.22 -5.70
N TYR A 125 -9.04 10.43 -5.62
CA TYR A 125 -7.67 10.67 -5.19
C TYR A 125 -7.60 11.34 -3.81
N VAL A 126 -8.59 11.12 -2.95
CA VAL A 126 -8.61 11.67 -1.59
C VAL A 126 -8.30 10.57 -0.57
N PHE A 127 -7.17 10.70 0.13
CA PHE A 127 -6.80 9.78 1.20
C PHE A 127 -7.61 10.05 2.47
N THR A 128 -8.66 9.26 2.66
CA THR A 128 -9.68 9.50 3.70
C THR A 128 -9.29 9.01 5.09
N LYS A 129 -10.04 9.45 6.10
CA LYS A 129 -9.92 8.93 7.47
C LYS A 129 -10.14 7.41 7.52
N LYS A 130 -11.17 6.91 6.82
CA LYS A 130 -11.50 5.48 6.78
C LYS A 130 -10.39 4.63 6.16
N MET A 131 -9.68 5.14 5.16
CA MET A 131 -8.51 4.46 4.59
C MET A 131 -7.35 4.39 5.59
N ARG A 132 -7.10 5.46 6.36
CA ARG A 132 -6.10 5.45 7.44
C ARG A 132 -6.45 4.45 8.54
N GLU A 133 -7.70 4.47 9.00
CA GLU A 133 -8.20 3.53 10.01
C GLU A 133 -8.06 2.08 9.56
N ALA A 134 -8.32 1.79 8.28
CA ALA A 134 -8.14 0.45 7.74
C ALA A 134 -6.67 -0.01 7.71
N ILE A 135 -5.72 0.91 7.43
CA ILE A 135 -4.28 0.62 7.52
C ILE A 135 -3.89 0.34 8.97
N LEU A 136 -4.32 1.17 9.92
CA LEU A 136 -4.02 0.98 11.35
C LEU A 136 -4.56 -0.35 11.87
N ALA A 137 -5.71 -0.80 11.37
CA ALA A 137 -6.26 -2.11 11.72
C ALA A 137 -5.45 -3.30 11.18
N GLN A 138 -4.44 -3.08 10.35
CA GLN A 138 -3.49 -4.12 9.90
C GLN A 138 -2.18 -4.11 10.71
N SER A 139 -1.95 -3.12 11.55
CA SER A 139 -0.73 -3.00 12.35
C SER A 139 -0.93 -3.73 13.69
N PHE A 140 -0.06 -4.68 13.98
CA PHE A 140 -0.04 -5.50 15.21
C PHE A 140 1.10 -5.07 16.12
#